data_AF-A0A838XTR8-F1
#
_entry.id   AF-A0A838XTR8-F1
#
_cell.length_a   1.000
_cell.length_b   1.000
_cell.length_c   1.000
_cell.angle_alpha   90.00
_cell.angle_beta   90.00
_cell.angle_gamma   90.00
#
_symmetry.space_group_name_H-M   'P 1'
#
loop_
_entity.id
_entity.type
_entity.pdbx_description
1 polymer ?
#
loop_
_entity_poly.entity_id
_entity_poly.type
_entity_poly.pdbx_seq_one_letter_code
_entity_poly.pdbx_strand_id
1 'polypeptide(L)'
;MSPTDIQKARVQLGLSVADMARMLGHSDLHQRRLESDPDIEMHRRARPTTVRLLRAYLDGYRPADWPEYSRPGQAAKRIDAE
;
A
#
# COMPACT_ATOMS: atom_id res chain seq x y z
N MET A 1 -6.63 -4.65 11.01
CA MET A 1 -6.76 -3.36 10.31
C MET A 1 -7.89 -3.48 9.32
N SER A 2 -8.74 -2.47 9.25
CA SER A 2 -9.76 -2.35 8.22
C SER A 2 -9.13 -1.90 6.89
N PRO A 3 -9.82 -2.06 5.74
CA PRO A 3 -9.36 -1.55 4.45
C PRO A 3 -9.06 -0.05 4.49
N THR A 4 -9.92 0.71 5.17
CA THR A 4 -9.75 2.15 5.40
C THR A 4 -8.48 2.46 6.20
N ASP A 5 -8.15 1.66 7.20
CA ASP A 5 -6.91 1.85 7.97
C ASP A 5 -5.67 1.60 7.10
N ILE A 6 -5.72 0.60 6.20
CA ILE A 6 -4.63 0.29 5.28
C ILE A 6 -4.41 1.44 4.30
N GLN A 7 -5.50 1.98 3.75
CA GLN A 7 -5.44 3.15 2.88
C GLN A 7 -4.86 4.37 3.61
N LYS A 8 -5.33 4.66 4.83
CA LYS A 8 -4.81 5.76 5.67
C LYS A 8 -3.32 5.58 5.95
N ALA A 9 -2.90 4.38 6.33
CA ALA A 9 -1.50 4.07 6.59
C ALA A 9 -0.64 4.31 5.35
N ARG A 10 -1.09 3.87 4.17
CA ARG A 10 -0.38 4.10 2.91
C ARG A 10 -0.21 5.60 2.62
N VAL A 11 -1.27 6.39 2.79
CA VAL A 11 -1.24 7.85 2.59
C VAL A 11 -0.31 8.52 3.60
N GLN A 12 -0.36 8.11 4.87
CA GLN A 12 0.52 8.62 5.93
C GLN A 12 2.00 8.31 5.69
N LEU A 13 2.29 7.13 5.13
CA LEU A 13 3.64 6.73 4.74
C LEU A 13 4.12 7.41 3.44
N GLY A 14 3.24 8.17 2.77
CA GLY A 14 3.54 8.82 1.49
C GLY A 14 3.65 7.86 0.31
N LEU A 15 3.24 6.60 0.47
CA LEU A 15 3.45 5.56 -0.53
C LEU A 15 2.34 5.55 -1.60
N SER A 16 2.73 5.29 -2.85
CA SER A 16 1.76 4.91 -3.89
C SER A 16 1.25 3.49 -3.63
N VAL A 17 0.17 3.10 -4.32
CA VAL A 17 -0.36 1.72 -4.24
C VAL A 17 0.69 0.70 -4.70
N ALA A 18 1.44 1.01 -5.75
CA ALA A 18 2.50 0.15 -6.29
C ALA A 18 3.68 0.04 -5.34
N ASP A 19 4.09 1.16 -4.74
CA ASP A 19 5.18 1.19 -3.77
C ASP A 19 4.83 0.37 -2.53
N MET A 20 3.61 0.56 -2.00
CA MET A 20 3.12 -0.21 -0.87
C MET A 20 3.03 -1.71 -1.19
N ALA A 21 2.57 -2.06 -2.39
CA ALA A 21 2.53 -3.44 -2.85
C ALA A 21 3.93 -4.07 -2.90
N ARG A 22 4.90 -3.34 -3.46
CA ARG A 22 6.32 -3.74 -3.49
C ARG A 22 6.87 -3.94 -2.07
N MET A 23 6.65 -2.99 -1.16
CA MET A 23 7.11 -3.06 0.24
C MET A 23 6.47 -4.19 1.05
N LEU A 24 5.28 -4.62 0.66
CA LEU A 24 4.58 -5.76 1.26
C LEU A 24 4.83 -7.08 0.52
N GLY A 25 5.56 -7.06 -0.59
CA GLY A 25 5.92 -8.25 -1.37
C GLY A 25 4.75 -8.86 -2.16
N HIS A 26 3.79 -8.06 -2.64
CA HIS A 26 2.70 -8.54 -3.48
C HIS A 26 2.38 -7.57 -4.63
N SER A 27 1.40 -7.91 -5.48
CA SER A 27 1.03 -7.11 -6.64
C SER A 27 0.13 -5.91 -6.29
N ASP A 28 0.14 -4.90 -7.16
CA ASP A 28 -0.71 -3.71 -7.07
C ASP A 28 -2.20 -4.05 -7.00
N LEU A 29 -2.64 -5.05 -7.77
CA LEU A 29 -4.02 -5.53 -7.74
C LEU A 29 -4.38 -6.11 -6.36
N HIS A 30 -3.45 -6.84 -5.73
CA HIS A 30 -3.65 -7.33 -4.37
C HIS A 30 -3.74 -6.16 -3.37
N GLN A 31 -2.89 -5.13 -3.51
CA GLN A 31 -2.98 -3.93 -2.67
C GLN A 31 -4.33 -3.22 -2.81
N ARG A 32 -4.83 -3.05 -4.04
CA ARG A 32 -6.15 -2.44 -4.29
C ARG A 32 -7.27 -3.25 -3.65
N ARG A 33 -7.21 -4.58 -3.71
CA ARG A 33 -8.19 -5.48 -3.07
C ARG A 33 -8.14 -5.44 -1.54
N LEU A 34 -6.98 -5.18 -0.95
CA LEU A 34 -6.81 -4.97 0.50
C LEU A 34 -7.45 -3.66 0.96
N GLU A 35 -7.39 -2.62 0.13
CA GLU A 35 -7.98 -1.29 0.38
C GLU A 35 -9.44 -1.16 -0.07
N SER A 36 -9.95 -2.12 -0.84
CA SER A 36 -11.33 -2.13 -1.33
C SER A 36 -12.34 -2.41 -0.22
N ASP A 37 -13.56 -1.95 -0.44
CA ASP A 37 -14.70 -2.16 0.45
C ASP A 37 -14.87 -3.67 0.77
N PRO A 38 -15.05 -4.04 2.06
CA PRO A 38 -15.23 -5.42 2.46
C PRO A 38 -16.45 -6.11 1.85
N ASP A 39 -17.44 -5.34 1.37
CA ASP A 39 -18.67 -5.87 0.75
C ASP A 39 -18.48 -6.27 -0.73
N ILE A 40 -17.32 -5.97 -1.33
CA ILE A 40 -16.99 -6.36 -2.70
C ILE A 40 -16.41 -7.78 -2.71
N GLU A 41 -16.90 -8.65 -3.60
CA GLU A 41 -16.48 -10.07 -3.73
C GLU A 41 -14.96 -10.24 -3.87
N MET A 42 -14.30 -9.30 -4.55
CA MET A 42 -12.85 -9.33 -4.77
C MET A 42 -12.03 -8.82 -3.58
N HIS A 43 -12.66 -8.39 -2.49
CA HIS A 43 -11.99 -7.96 -1.28
C HIS A 43 -11.09 -9.08 -0.72
N ARG A 44 -9.94 -8.67 -0.20
CA ARG A 44 -9.03 -9.57 0.52
C ARG A 44 -8.73 -8.99 1.88
N ARG A 45 -8.85 -9.83 2.91
CA ARG A 45 -8.46 -9.46 4.26
C ARG A 45 -6.93 -9.48 4.38
N ALA A 46 -6.37 -8.44 5.00
CA ALA A 46 -4.94 -8.39 5.29
C ALA A 46 -4.51 -9.56 6.19
N ARG A 47 -3.44 -10.24 5.79
CA ARG A 47 -2.85 -11.32 6.59
C ARG A 47 -2.19 -10.74 7.84
N PRO A 48 -2.10 -11.50 8.95
CA PRO A 48 -1.45 -11.03 10.18
C PRO A 48 -0.02 -10.52 9.96
N THR A 49 0.75 -11.15 9.06
CA THR A 49 2.11 -10.72 8.70
C THR A 49 2.13 -9.34 8.05
N THR A 50 1.22 -9.08 7.11
CA THR A 50 1.05 -7.77 6.46
C THR A 50 0.73 -6.69 7.48
N VAL A 51 -0.17 -6.99 8.43
CA VAL A 51 -0.53 -6.04 9.50
C VAL A 51 0.66 -5.74 10.42
N ARG A 52 1.47 -6.76 10.76
CA ARG A 52 2.69 -6.56 11.57
C ARG A 52 3.71 -5.67 10.86
N LEU A 53 3.94 -5.92 9.57
CA LEU A 53 4.90 -5.15 8.77
C LEU A 53 4.43 -3.70 8.57
N LEU A 54 3.14 -3.50 8.30
CA LEU A 54 2.56 -2.17 8.17
C LEU A 54 2.62 -1.36 9.47
N ARG A 55 2.42 -2.01 10.62
CA ARG A 55 2.65 -1.37 11.93
C ARG A 55 4.10 -0.97 12.12
N ALA A 56 5.05 -1.84 11.78
CA ALA A 56 6.47 -1.50 11.85
C ALA A 56 6.79 -0.26 10.98
N TYR A 57 6.22 -0.17 9.78
CA TYR A 57 6.36 1.02 8.94
C TYR A 57 5.75 2.26 9.60
N LEU A 58 4.57 2.16 10.22
CA LEU A 58 3.98 3.28 10.95
C LEU A 58 4.82 3.71 12.16
N ASP A 59 5.50 2.78 12.83
CA ASP A 59 6.43 3.03 13.94
C ASP A 59 7.78 3.62 13.49
N GLY A 60 7.99 3.80 12.18
CA GLY A 60 9.19 4.45 11.62
C GLY A 60 10.24 3.49 11.07
N TYR A 61 10.00 2.17 11.08
CA TYR A 61 10.90 1.22 10.41
C TYR A 61 10.87 1.44 8.89
N ARG A 62 12.05 1.60 8.28
CA ARG A 62 12.23 1.79 6.83
C ARG A 62 13.30 0.81 6.35
N PRO A 63 12.96 -0.26 5.59
CA PRO A 63 13.95 -1.14 4.99
C PRO A 63 14.84 -0.41 3.97
N ALA A 64 15.97 -1.02 3.61
CA ALA A 64 16.97 -0.42 2.72
C ALA A 64 16.46 -0.13 1.30
N ASP A 65 15.42 -0.83 0.85
CA ASP A 65 14.80 -0.67 -0.46
C ASP A 65 13.58 0.27 -0.45
N TRP A 66 13.42 1.06 0.63
CA TRP A 66 12.31 2.00 0.77
C TRP A 66 12.31 3.01 -0.38
N PRO A 67 11.14 3.28 -1.00
CA PRO A 67 11.05 4.19 -2.12
C PRO A 67 11.27 5.63 -1.68
N GLU A 68 12.40 6.23 -2.10
CA GLU A 68 12.79 7.59 -1.74
C GLU A 68 11.95 8.69 -2.43
N TYR A 69 11.26 8.34 -3.53
CA TYR A 69 10.52 9.29 -4.38
C TYR A 69 9.03 8.94 -4.52
N SER A 70 8.41 8.34 -3.51
CA SER A 70 6.95 8.19 -3.51
C SER A 70 6.28 9.56 -3.34
N ARG A 71 6.05 10.26 -4.45
CA ARG A 71 5.10 11.36 -4.52
C ARG A 71 3.74 10.77 -4.86
N PRO A 72 2.70 10.94 -4.02
CA PRO A 72 1.37 10.38 -4.30
C PRO A 72 0.80 10.80 -5.66
N GLY A 73 1.27 11.93 -6.22
CA GLY A 73 0.89 12.45 -7.55
C GLY A 73 1.80 12.08 -8.73
N GLN A 74 2.95 11.43 -8.55
CA GLN A 74 3.86 11.11 -9.67
C GLN A 74 3.52 9.76 -10.35
N ALA A 75 2.80 8.88 -9.66
CA ALA A 75 2.25 7.66 -10.26
C ALA A 75 1.15 7.95 -11.31
N ALA A 76 0.44 9.08 -11.20
CA ALA A 76 -0.54 9.51 -12.19
C ALA A 76 0.09 9.89 -13.54
N LYS A 77 1.34 10.39 -13.54
CA LYS A 77 2.02 10.85 -14.77
C LYS A 77 2.62 9.76 -15.66
N ARG A 78 2.58 8.48 -15.26
CA ARG A 78 3.06 7.35 -16.10
C ARG A 78 1.98 6.76 -17.00
N ILE A 79 0.71 7.14 -16.84
CA ILE A 79 -0.41 6.63 -17.67
C ILE A 79 -0.65 7.51 -18.90
N ASP A 80 -0.21 8.77 -18.88
CA ASP A 80 -0.35 9.71 -20.02
C ASP A 80 0.87 9.76 -20.96
N ALA A 81 1.77 8.78 -20.88
CA ALA A 81 3.02 8.75 -21.66
C ALA A 81 3.11 7.56 -22.64
N GLU A 82 1.98 6.96 -23.00
CA GLU A 82 1.89 5.91 -24.04
C GLU A 82 0.80 6.24 -25.06
#